data_AF-A0A6S7KWJ8-F1
#
_entry.id   AF-A0A6S7KWJ8-F1
#
_cell.length_a   1.000
_cell.length_b   1.000
_cell.length_c   1.000
_cell.angle_alpha   90.00
_cell.angle_beta   90.00
_cell.angle_gamma   90.00
#
_symmetry.space_group_name_H-M   'P 1'
#
loop_
_entity.id
_entity.type
_entity.pdbx_description
1 polymer ?
#
loop_
_entity_poly.entity_id
_entity_poly.type
_entity_poly.pdbx_seq_one_letter_code
_entity_poly.pdbx_strand_id
1 'polypeptide(L)'
;MRNVQLAIFGIILGLSAVFINDGSAVRTKGFFQGYNKYTWTVVFLQAFNGLVIATVVKYADNILKGFATSISIIVSSVISYYFLQDFEVSKQFLAGASAVLLATYLYSKPDKAPPLPLIPMTYSRTSMQN
;
A
#
# COMPACT_ATOMS: atom_id res chain seq x y z
N MET A 1 -17.15 -3.96 -8.69
CA MET A 1 -17.30 -5.42 -8.55
C MET A 1 -16.02 -6.14 -8.12
N ARG A 2 -14.84 -5.88 -8.72
CA ARG A 2 -13.58 -6.62 -8.40
C ARG A 2 -13.12 -6.53 -6.92
N ASN A 3 -13.22 -5.37 -6.27
CA ASN A 3 -12.86 -5.24 -4.84
C ASN A 3 -13.78 -6.04 -3.91
N VAL A 4 -15.07 -6.18 -4.25
CA VAL A 4 -16.03 -6.94 -3.45
C VAL A 4 -15.74 -8.44 -3.53
N GLN A 5 -15.38 -8.93 -4.73
CA GLN A 5 -14.95 -10.32 -4.91
C GLN A 5 -13.72 -10.64 -4.05
N LEU A 6 -12.70 -9.76 -4.08
CA LEU A 6 -11.51 -9.92 -3.24
C LEU A 6 -11.84 -9.87 -1.74
N ALA A 7 -12.76 -9.01 -1.32
CA ALA A 7 -13.20 -8.94 0.07
C ALA A 7 -13.89 -10.24 0.52
N ILE A 8 -14.72 -10.86 -0.33
CA ILE A 8 -15.36 -12.14 -0.03
C ILE A 8 -14.31 -13.25 0.14
N PHE A 9 -13.32 -13.33 -0.75
CA PHE A 9 -12.21 -14.27 -0.58
C PHE A 9 -11.44 -14.04 0.73
N GLY A 10 -11.20 -12.76 1.08
CA GLY A 10 -10.57 -12.40 2.35
C GLY A 10 -11.38 -12.86 3.57
N ILE A 11 -12.71 -12.72 3.54
CA ILE A 11 -13.60 -13.18 4.61
C ILE A 11 -13.52 -14.70 4.76
N ILE A 12 -13.59 -15.45 3.65
CA ILE A 12 -13.53 -16.91 3.68
C ILE A 12 -12.18 -17.37 4.27
N LEU A 13 -11.07 -16.85 3.75
CA LEU A 13 -9.73 -17.22 4.24
C LEU A 13 -9.52 -16.80 5.70
N GLY A 14 -10.01 -15.62 6.10
CA GLY A 14 -9.95 -15.16 7.48
C GLY A 14 -10.72 -16.05 8.45
N LEU A 15 -11.95 -16.44 8.10
CA LEU A 15 -12.74 -17.37 8.90
C LEU A 15 -12.09 -18.75 8.97
N SER A 16 -11.57 -19.27 7.85
CA SER A 16 -10.83 -20.53 7.83
C SER A 16 -9.60 -20.48 8.75
N ALA A 17 -8.83 -19.39 8.72
CA ALA A 17 -7.68 -19.22 9.61
C ALA A 17 -8.09 -19.22 11.09
N VAL A 18 -9.21 -18.59 11.44
CA VAL A 18 -9.75 -18.60 12.82
C VAL A 18 -10.16 -20.02 13.23
N PHE A 19 -10.83 -20.78 12.36
CA PHE A 19 -11.21 -22.17 12.69
C PHE A 19 -10.01 -23.12 12.83
N ILE A 20 -8.94 -22.90 12.07
CA ILE A 20 -7.73 -23.73 12.12
C ILE A 20 -6.89 -23.41 13.36
N ASN A 21 -6.69 -22.13 13.68
CA ASN A 21 -5.80 -21.73 14.78
C ASN A 21 -6.53 -21.69 16.14
N ASP A 22 -7.76 -21.16 16.17
CA ASP A 22 -8.48 -20.84 17.41
C ASP A 22 -9.86 -21.53 17.50
N GLY A 23 -10.11 -22.55 16.67
CA GLY A 23 -11.43 -23.16 16.53
C GLY A 23 -12.02 -23.73 17.84
N SER A 24 -11.18 -24.27 18.74
CA SER A 24 -11.61 -24.77 20.05
C SER A 24 -12.05 -23.65 20.99
N ALA A 25 -11.31 -22.52 21.01
CA ALA A 25 -11.64 -21.35 21.80
C ALA A 25 -12.92 -20.67 21.29
N VAL A 26 -13.05 -20.53 19.97
CA VAL A 26 -14.25 -19.93 19.33
C VAL A 26 -15.50 -20.76 19.57
N ARG A 27 -15.41 -22.11 19.52
CA ARG A 27 -16.57 -22.99 19.78
C ARG A 27 -17.03 -22.96 21.23
N THR A 28 -16.11 -22.79 22.18
CA THR A 28 -16.44 -22.86 23.62
C THR A 28 -16.88 -21.51 24.17
N LYS A 29 -16.34 -20.40 23.66
CA LYS A 29 -16.53 -19.07 24.24
C LYS A 29 -17.17 -18.06 23.26
N GLY A 30 -17.38 -18.45 22.01
CA GLY A 30 -17.97 -17.63 20.95
C GLY A 30 -16.93 -16.84 20.15
N PHE A 31 -17.30 -16.43 18.93
CA PHE A 31 -16.40 -15.71 18.00
C PHE A 31 -16.00 -14.31 18.51
N PHE A 32 -16.91 -13.61 19.18
CA PHE A 32 -16.69 -12.25 19.67
C PHE A 32 -16.19 -12.19 21.13
N GLN A 33 -15.65 -13.29 21.64
CA GLN A 33 -15.18 -13.33 23.01
C GLN A 33 -14.03 -12.34 23.23
N GLY A 34 -14.14 -11.51 24.27
CA GLY A 34 -13.09 -10.55 24.63
C GLY A 34 -13.05 -9.29 23.74
N TYR A 35 -14.01 -9.11 22.84
CA TYR A 35 -14.15 -7.86 22.08
C TYR A 35 -14.52 -6.73 23.03
N ASN A 36 -13.63 -5.74 23.14
CA ASN A 36 -13.86 -4.53 23.91
C ASN A 36 -13.95 -3.31 22.97
N LYS A 37 -14.15 -2.11 23.54
CA LYS A 37 -14.21 -0.86 22.76
C LYS A 37 -12.95 -0.64 21.90
N TYR A 38 -11.78 -0.99 22.41
CA TYR A 38 -10.52 -0.88 21.69
C TYR A 38 -10.43 -1.86 20.52
N THR A 39 -10.89 -3.10 20.67
CA THR A 39 -10.97 -4.08 19.58
C THR A 39 -11.80 -3.53 18.43
N TRP A 40 -12.99 -2.97 18.74
CA TRP A 40 -13.82 -2.33 17.72
C TRP A 40 -13.14 -1.13 17.06
N THR A 41 -12.47 -0.27 17.83
CA THR A 41 -11.68 0.85 17.27
C THR A 41 -10.61 0.35 16.30
N VAL A 42 -9.85 -0.68 16.66
CA VAL A 42 -8.82 -1.25 15.78
C VAL A 42 -9.44 -1.86 14.53
N VAL A 43 -10.58 -2.56 14.63
CA VAL A 43 -11.30 -3.11 13.48
C VAL A 43 -11.73 -1.99 12.51
N PHE A 44 -12.33 -0.91 13.02
CA PHE A 44 -12.71 0.23 12.18
C PHE A 44 -11.51 0.92 11.55
N LEU A 45 -10.44 1.13 12.32
CA LEU A 45 -9.20 1.74 11.83
C LEU A 45 -8.56 0.87 10.73
N GLN A 46 -8.53 -0.44 10.93
CA GLN A 46 -7.98 -1.39 9.97
C GLN A 46 -8.79 -1.41 8.66
N ALA A 47 -10.12 -1.38 8.76
CA ALA A 47 -11.01 -1.29 7.61
C ALA A 47 -10.82 0.03 6.85
N PHE A 48 -10.74 1.15 7.57
CA PHE A 48 -10.48 2.48 6.99
C PHE A 48 -9.13 2.53 6.28
N ASN A 49 -8.06 2.01 6.91
CA ASN A 49 -6.74 1.90 6.31
C ASN A 49 -6.79 1.12 4.98
N GLY A 50 -7.57 0.04 4.90
CA GLY A 50 -7.79 -0.71 3.65
C GLY A 50 -8.43 0.14 2.55
N LEU A 51 -9.41 0.98 2.89
CA LEU A 51 -10.08 1.87 1.94
C LEU A 51 -9.15 2.99 1.44
N VAL A 52 -8.40 3.62 2.35
CA VAL A 52 -7.41 4.66 2.01
C VAL A 52 -6.34 4.07 1.10
N ILE A 53 -5.81 2.89 1.44
CA ILE A 53 -4.85 2.18 0.62
C ILE A 53 -5.40 1.89 -0.78
N ALA A 54 -6.63 1.39 -0.89
CA ALA A 54 -7.25 1.10 -2.18
C ALA A 54 -7.41 2.37 -3.04
N THR A 55 -7.71 3.49 -2.39
CA THR A 55 -7.80 4.82 -3.02
C THR A 55 -6.43 5.27 -3.52
N VAL A 56 -5.40 5.19 -2.69
CA VAL A 56 -4.02 5.54 -3.07
C VAL A 56 -3.55 4.69 -4.26
N VAL A 57 -3.81 3.38 -4.24
CA VAL A 57 -3.49 2.46 -5.35
C VAL A 57 -4.26 2.81 -6.64
N LYS A 58 -5.48 3.33 -6.51
CA LYS A 58 -6.30 3.71 -7.67
C LYS A 58 -5.83 5.02 -8.32
N TYR A 59 -5.34 5.97 -7.52
CA TYR A 59 -5.01 7.32 -7.98
C TYR A 59 -3.51 7.60 -8.08
N ALA A 60 -2.66 6.79 -7.47
CA ALA A 60 -1.21 6.86 -7.53
C ALA A 60 -0.63 5.52 -8.00
N ASP A 61 0.55 5.55 -8.59
CA ASP A 61 1.23 4.33 -9.00
C ASP A 61 1.51 3.45 -7.78
N ASN A 62 1.22 2.15 -7.91
CA ASN A 62 1.43 1.16 -6.84
C ASN A 62 2.86 1.13 -6.31
N ILE A 63 3.82 1.53 -7.13
CA ILE A 63 5.24 1.65 -6.79
C ILE A 63 5.48 2.84 -5.85
N LEU A 64 4.87 4.00 -6.12
CA LEU A 64 4.99 5.18 -5.27
C LEU A 64 4.45 4.94 -3.86
N LYS A 65 3.35 4.18 -3.74
CA LYS A 65 2.81 3.75 -2.44
C LYS A 65 3.80 2.86 -1.67
N GLY A 66 4.51 1.98 -2.36
CA GLY A 66 5.55 1.13 -1.77
C GLY A 66 6.70 1.95 -1.19
N PHE A 67 7.15 2.97 -1.94
CA PHE A 67 8.15 3.92 -1.46
C PHE A 67 7.64 4.75 -0.28
N ALA A 68 6.42 5.29 -0.35
CA ALA A 68 5.83 6.07 0.73
C ALA A 68 5.73 5.28 2.05
N THR A 69 5.33 4.01 1.97
CA THR A 69 5.30 3.10 3.14
C THR A 69 6.70 2.89 3.70
N SER A 70 7.69 2.65 2.84
CA SER A 70 9.06 2.38 3.25
C SER A 70 9.72 3.60 3.91
N ILE A 71 9.51 4.80 3.36
CA ILE A 71 9.96 6.06 3.96
C ILE A 71 9.27 6.32 5.29
N SER A 72 7.96 6.07 5.38
CA SER A 72 7.21 6.22 6.63
C SER A 72 7.78 5.34 7.75
N ILE A 73 8.19 4.11 7.45
CA ILE A 73 8.88 3.22 8.41
C ILE A 73 10.21 3.84 8.86
N ILE A 74 11.03 4.33 7.93
CA ILE A 74 12.33 4.95 8.25
C ILE A 74 12.14 6.15 9.16
N VAL A 75 11.22 7.05 8.81
CA VAL A 75 10.91 8.25 9.61
C VAL A 75 10.39 7.86 10.98
N SER A 76 9.49 6.87 11.06
CA SER A 76 8.96 6.37 12.33
C SER A 76 10.09 5.84 13.22
N SER A 77 11.02 5.06 12.66
CA SER A 77 12.20 4.57 13.40
C SER A 77 13.13 5.68 13.87
N VAL A 78 13.32 6.75 13.08
CA VAL A 78 14.13 7.92 13.49
C VAL A 78 13.46 8.67 14.64
N ILE A 79 12.14 8.86 14.56
CA ILE A 79 11.36 9.48 15.64
C ILE A 79 11.43 8.60 16.90
N SER A 80 11.25 7.28 16.78
CA SER A 80 11.39 6.35 17.90
C SER A 80 12.77 6.37 18.54
N TYR A 81 13.85 6.45 17.75
CA TYR A 81 15.21 6.59 18.26
C TYR A 81 15.39 7.89 19.07
N TYR A 82 14.96 9.02 18.53
CA TYR A 82 15.24 10.33 19.11
C TYR A 82 14.29 10.71 20.27
N PHE A 83 13.00 10.38 20.14
CA PHE A 83 11.96 10.78 21.10
C PHE A 83 11.63 9.71 22.14
N LEU A 84 11.62 8.43 21.74
CA LEU A 84 11.25 7.35 22.65
C LEU A 84 12.46 6.66 23.29
N GLN A 85 13.68 6.83 22.75
CA GLN A 85 14.91 6.12 23.16
C GLN A 85 14.79 4.58 23.16
N ASP A 86 13.72 4.02 22.61
CA ASP A 86 13.42 2.57 22.62
C ASP A 86 14.07 1.79 21.48
N PHE A 87 14.74 2.47 20.55
CA PHE A 87 15.32 1.84 19.35
C PHE A 87 16.82 2.06 19.33
N GLU A 88 17.62 1.00 19.10
CA GLU A 88 19.03 1.15 18.75
C GLU A 88 19.20 1.02 17.24
N VAL A 89 19.73 2.07 16.60
CA VAL A 89 19.95 2.07 15.14
C VAL A 89 20.99 1.02 14.78
N SER A 90 20.52 -0.13 14.29
CA SER A 90 21.38 -1.18 13.75
C SER A 90 21.98 -0.80 12.40
N LYS A 91 23.20 -1.28 12.12
CA LYS A 91 23.86 -1.09 10.82
C LYS A 91 23.03 -1.61 9.65
N GLN A 92 22.24 -2.67 9.87
CA GLN A 92 21.33 -3.22 8.86
C GLN A 92 20.17 -2.27 8.55
N PHE A 93 19.62 -1.58 9.55
CA PHE A 93 18.60 -0.56 9.36
C PHE A 93 19.14 0.61 8.54
N LEU A 94 20.35 1.07 8.84
CA LEU A 94 20.98 2.17 8.10
C LEU A 94 21.21 1.82 6.62
N ALA A 95 21.71 0.60 6.35
CA ALA A 95 21.88 0.10 4.99
C ALA A 95 20.54 0.05 4.23
N GLY A 96 19.50 -0.53 4.84
CA GLY A 96 18.17 -0.60 4.25
C GLY A 96 17.55 0.78 4.01
N ALA A 97 17.67 1.69 4.98
CA ALA A 97 17.16 3.05 4.88
C ALA A 97 17.82 3.83 3.74
N SER A 98 19.14 3.74 3.61
CA SER A 98 19.88 4.39 2.52
C SER A 98 19.45 3.87 1.14
N ALA A 99 19.24 2.56 0.99
CA ALA A 99 18.80 1.96 -0.26
C ALA A 99 17.39 2.43 -0.67
N VAL A 100 16.46 2.50 0.28
CA VAL A 100 15.09 3.00 0.05
C VAL A 100 15.09 4.48 -0.37
N LEU A 101 15.90 5.31 0.29
CA LEU A 101 16.03 6.73 -0.05
C LEU A 101 16.60 6.93 -1.45
N LEU A 102 17.64 6.16 -1.82
CA LEU A 102 18.22 6.17 -3.16
C LEU A 102 17.20 5.73 -4.23
N ALA A 103 16.48 4.64 -3.99
CA ALA A 103 15.47 4.14 -4.91
C ALA A 103 14.33 5.15 -5.11
N THR A 104 13.86 5.78 -4.03
CA THR A 104 12.84 6.83 -4.11
C THR A 104 13.35 8.03 -4.92
N TYR A 105 14.58 8.49 -4.64
CA TYR A 105 15.18 9.61 -5.35
C TYR A 105 15.30 9.34 -6.86
N LEU A 106 15.72 8.14 -7.25
CA LEU A 106 15.79 7.73 -8.66
C LEU A 106 14.40 7.67 -9.30
N TYR A 107 13.41 7.14 -8.59
CA TYR A 107 12.03 7.02 -9.08
C TYR A 107 11.32 8.37 -9.23
N SER A 108 11.65 9.36 -8.37
CA SER A 108 11.07 10.71 -8.46
C SER A 108 11.61 11.56 -9.62
N LYS A 109 12.57 11.07 -10.41
CA LYS A 109 13.02 11.79 -11.61
C LYS A 109 11.94 11.68 -12.70
N PRO A 110 11.45 12.81 -13.25
CA PRO A 110 10.51 12.77 -14.35
C PRO A 110 11.16 12.11 -15.58
N ASP A 111 10.44 11.19 -16.21
CA ASP A 111 10.86 10.63 -17.49
C ASP A 111 11.05 11.76 -18.51
N LYS A 112 12.16 11.71 -19.27
CA LYS A 112 12.32 12.58 -20.43
C LYS A 112 11.12 12.35 -21.34
N ALA A 113 10.44 13.45 -21.70
CA ALA A 113 9.26 13.43 -22.55
C ALA A 113 9.46 12.50 -23.76
N PRO A 114 8.46 11.65 -24.11
CA PRO A 114 8.55 10.84 -25.29
C PRO A 114 8.83 11.74 -26.51
N PRO A 115 9.72 11.32 -27.44
CA PRO A 115 9.91 12.08 -28.67
C PRO A 115 8.55 12.24 -29.34
N LEU A 116 8.22 13.47 -29.75
CA LEU A 116 6.94 13.80 -30.37
C LEU A 116 6.57 12.71 -31.40
N PRO A 117 5.31 12.23 -31.42
CA PRO A 117 4.85 11.50 -32.58
C PRO A 117 4.99 12.44 -33.78
N LEU A 118 5.89 12.10 -34.70
CA LEU A 118 5.94 12.72 -36.02
C LEU A 118 4.62 12.38 -36.69
N ILE A 119 3.60 13.22 -36.50
CA ILE A 119 2.44 13.20 -37.38
C ILE A 119 3.01 13.58 -38.75
N PRO A 120 3.02 12.69 -39.76
CA PRO A 120 3.27 13.14 -41.11
C PRO A 120 2.10 14.08 -41.42
N MET A 121 2.38 15.36 -41.65
CA MET A 121 1.42 16.29 -42.25
C MET A 121 1.16 15.90 -43.71
N THR A 122 0.60 14.72 -43.93
CA THR A 122 0.20 14.20 -45.24
C THR A 122 -1.29 13.91 -45.20
N TYR A 123 -2.08 14.91 -44.82
CA TYR A 123 -3.51 14.93 -45.09
C TYR A 123 -3.95 16.34 -45.46
N SER A 124 -3.53 16.81 -46.63
CA SER A 124 -4.17 17.91 -47.36
C SER A 124 -3.45 18.10 -48.69
N ARG A 125 -3.76 17.30 -49.71
CA ARG A 125 -3.57 17.63 -51.15
C ARG A 125 -4.26 16.70 -52.16
N THR A 126 -5.19 15.81 -51.76
CA THR A 126 -5.83 14.88 -52.73
C THR A 126 -7.35 14.85 -52.72
N SER A 127 -8.04 15.65 -51.89
CA SER A 127 -9.52 15.75 -51.93
C SER A 127 -10.06 17.02 -52.57
N MET A 128 -9.22 17.79 -53.27
CA MET A 128 -9.64 18.98 -54.06
C MET A 128 -9.44 18.81 -55.57
N GLN A 129 -9.21 17.58 -56.05
CA GLN A 129 -9.16 17.26 -57.47
C GLN A 129 -9.78 15.87 -57.71
N ASN A 130 -11.11 15.78 -57.62
CA ASN A 130 -11.98 14.92 -58.43
C ASN A 130 -13.45 15.17 -58.08
#